data_AF-A0A401RJR5-F1
#
_entry.id   AF-A0A401RJR5-F1
#
_cell.length_a   1.000
_cell.length_b   1.000
_cell.length_c   1.000
_cell.angle_alpha   90.00
_cell.angle_beta   90.00
_cell.angle_gamma   90.00
#
_symmetry.space_group_name_H-M   'P 1'
#
loop_
_entity.id
_entity.type
_entity.pdbx_description
1 polymer ?
#
loop_
_entity_poly.entity_id
_entity_poly.type
_entity_poly.pdbx_seq_one_letter_code
_entity_poly.pdbx_strand_id
1 'polypeptide(L)'
;ISSVWNGNLVSLLRSLFAIKLDAHNHVLRSVENEIHWRLRRLSLKNLASLAGYYTSYAQTDGQKVLLSDIIKNVELRWTEITDAKTVTTLMTKLGPLSSALMGRLEDKV
;
A
#
# COMPACT_ATOMS: atom_id res chain seq x y z
N ILE A 1 -5.97 -9.59 17.43
CA ILE A 1 -5.84 -9.10 16.02
C ILE A 1 -4.95 -10.03 15.17
N SER A 2 -4.10 -10.88 15.77
CA SER A 2 -3.24 -11.82 15.05
C SER A 2 -3.96 -12.88 14.17
N SER A 3 -5.26 -13.12 14.40
CA SER A 3 -6.11 -14.07 13.64
C SER A 3 -6.55 -13.56 12.25
N VAL A 4 -6.37 -12.26 11.94
CA VAL A 4 -6.83 -11.71 10.66
C VAL A 4 -5.88 -12.14 9.53
N TRP A 5 -6.43 -12.80 8.51
CA TRP A 5 -5.71 -13.22 7.31
C TRP A 5 -5.26 -12.00 6.48
N ASN A 6 -4.12 -12.07 5.81
CA ASN A 6 -3.49 -10.90 5.16
C ASN A 6 -4.39 -10.19 4.13
N GLY A 7 -5.23 -10.93 3.40
CA GLY A 7 -6.21 -10.34 2.48
C GLY A 7 -7.33 -9.59 3.22
N ASN A 8 -7.75 -10.10 4.38
CA ASN A 8 -8.79 -9.47 5.19
C ASN A 8 -8.27 -8.19 5.87
N LEU A 9 -6.97 -8.10 6.15
CA LEU A 9 -6.36 -6.92 6.77
C LEU A 9 -6.36 -5.70 5.84
N VAL A 10 -6.04 -5.91 4.55
CA VAL A 10 -6.07 -4.86 3.52
C VAL A 10 -7.50 -4.37 3.28
N SER A 11 -8.44 -5.30 3.16
CA SER A 11 -9.87 -4.99 3.02
C SER A 11 -10.42 -4.26 4.24
N LEU A 12 -10.02 -4.67 5.46
CA LEU A 12 -10.41 -4.00 6.70
C LEU A 12 -9.92 -2.55 6.72
N LEU A 13 -8.64 -2.31 6.46
CA LEU A 13 -8.10 -0.94 6.41
C LEU A 13 -8.87 -0.09 5.38
N ARG A 14 -9.15 -0.64 4.20
CA ARG A 14 -9.93 0.04 3.17
C ARG A 14 -11.34 0.39 3.66
N SER A 15 -12.01 -0.51 4.38
CA SER A 15 -13.33 -0.24 4.96
C SER A 15 -13.28 0.82 6.06
N LEU A 16 -12.24 0.81 6.90
CA LEU A 16 -12.04 1.84 7.94
C LEU A 16 -11.83 3.23 7.32
N PHE A 17 -11.15 3.30 6.19
CA PHE A 17 -11.03 4.54 5.42
C PHE A 17 -12.33 4.98 4.76
N ALA A 18 -13.12 4.04 4.24
CA ALA A 18 -14.42 4.36 3.64
C ALA A 18 -15.40 5.00 4.63
N ILE A 19 -15.32 4.62 5.91
CA ILE A 19 -16.12 5.22 7.00
C ILE A 19 -15.50 6.49 7.60
N LYS A 20 -14.41 7.03 6.98
CA LYS A 20 -13.73 8.27 7.38
C LYS A 20 -13.39 8.32 8.88
N LEU A 21 -12.84 7.23 9.39
CA LEU A 21 -12.38 7.18 10.78
C LEU A 21 -11.32 8.26 11.02
N ASP A 22 -11.34 8.85 12.22
CA ASP A 22 -10.32 9.81 12.63
C ASP A 22 -8.90 9.21 12.56
N ALA A 23 -7.93 9.99 12.10
CA ALA A 23 -6.55 9.53 11.92
C ALA A 23 -5.85 9.14 13.24
N HIS A 24 -6.36 9.57 14.39
CA HIS A 24 -5.87 9.21 15.72
C HIS A 24 -6.67 8.07 16.37
N ASN A 25 -7.64 7.48 15.65
CA ASN A 25 -8.42 6.38 16.18
C ASN A 25 -7.54 5.15 16.48
N HIS A 26 -7.70 4.58 17.68
CA HIS A 26 -6.90 3.46 18.16
C HIS A 26 -7.07 2.18 17.32
N VAL A 27 -8.25 1.93 16.75
CA VAL A 27 -8.52 0.78 15.88
C VAL A 27 -7.76 0.94 14.56
N LEU A 28 -7.84 2.13 13.96
CA LEU A 28 -7.12 2.43 12.72
C LEU A 28 -5.62 2.24 12.91
N ARG A 29 -5.04 2.85 13.97
CA ARG A 29 -3.62 2.72 14.29
C ARG A 29 -3.20 1.27 14.54
N SER A 30 -4.06 0.48 15.18
CA SER A 30 -3.79 -0.95 15.43
C SER A 30 -3.74 -1.75 14.13
N VAL A 31 -4.63 -1.44 13.17
CA VAL A 31 -4.62 -2.08 11.84
C VAL A 31 -3.41 -1.63 11.02
N GLU A 32 -3.07 -0.34 11.04
CA GLU A 32 -1.87 0.19 10.38
C GLU A 32 -0.59 -0.47 10.91
N ASN A 33 -0.46 -0.63 12.23
CA ASN A 33 0.68 -1.32 12.85
C ASN A 33 0.76 -2.79 12.41
N GLU A 34 -0.37 -3.51 12.38
CA GLU A 34 -0.38 -4.91 11.93
C GLU A 34 0.02 -5.03 10.45
N ILE A 35 -0.40 -4.08 9.60
CA ILE A 35 0.01 -4.01 8.19
C ILE A 35 1.51 -3.76 8.12
N HIS A 36 2.04 -2.83 8.92
CA HIS A 36 3.45 -2.52 8.97
C HIS A 36 4.29 -3.75 9.36
N TRP A 37 3.86 -4.50 10.38
CA TRP A 37 4.53 -5.74 10.80
C TRP A 37 4.47 -6.86 9.76
N ARG A 38 3.41 -6.93 8.96
CA ARG A 38 3.22 -7.98 7.96
C ARG A 38 3.56 -7.56 6.54
N LEU A 39 4.13 -6.37 6.36
CA LEU A 39 4.29 -5.73 5.06
C LEU A 39 5.00 -6.61 4.03
N ARG A 40 6.08 -7.29 4.45
CA ARG A 40 6.86 -8.21 3.60
C ARG A 40 6.09 -9.47 3.17
N ARG A 41 5.04 -9.84 3.92
CA ARG A 41 4.21 -11.04 3.67
C ARG A 41 2.98 -10.72 2.82
N LEU A 42 2.74 -9.44 2.49
CA LEU A 42 1.66 -9.04 1.59
C LEU A 42 2.04 -9.39 0.14
N SER A 43 1.05 -9.79 -0.65
CA SER A 43 1.24 -9.96 -2.09
C SER A 43 1.50 -8.60 -2.75
N LEU A 44 2.19 -8.59 -3.88
CA LEU A 44 2.46 -7.34 -4.60
C LEU A 44 1.17 -6.65 -5.04
N LYS A 45 0.14 -7.40 -5.41
CA LYS A 45 -1.21 -6.88 -5.68
C LYS A 45 -1.79 -6.12 -4.48
N ASN A 46 -1.61 -6.65 -3.27
CA ASN A 46 -2.06 -5.99 -2.05
C ASN A 46 -1.24 -4.74 -1.74
N LEU A 47 0.08 -4.78 -1.94
CA LEU A 47 0.97 -3.62 -1.77
C LEU A 47 0.63 -2.50 -2.77
N ALA A 48 0.41 -2.85 -4.04
CA ALA A 48 -0.01 -1.93 -5.09
C ALA A 48 -1.37 -1.29 -4.78
N SER A 49 -2.34 -2.10 -4.35
CA SER A 49 -3.64 -1.63 -3.91
C SER A 49 -3.49 -0.65 -2.73
N LEU A 50 -2.77 -1.05 -1.68
CA LEU A 50 -2.46 -0.24 -0.49
C LEU A 50 -1.90 1.11 -0.87
N ALA A 51 -0.77 1.13 -1.56
CA ALA A 51 -0.10 2.35 -1.98
C ALA A 51 -1.06 3.28 -2.73
N GLY A 52 -1.90 2.69 -3.58
CA GLY A 52 -2.82 3.38 -4.45
C GLY A 52 -4.04 4.06 -3.80
N TYR A 53 -4.47 3.65 -2.61
CA TYR A 53 -5.49 4.38 -1.85
C TYR A 53 -4.89 5.11 -0.65
N TYR A 54 -3.86 4.55 -0.01
CA TYR A 54 -3.26 5.10 1.20
C TYR A 54 -2.60 6.46 0.97
N THR A 55 -2.13 6.72 -0.26
CA THR A 55 -1.61 8.03 -0.68
C THR A 55 -2.57 9.18 -0.40
N SER A 56 -3.87 8.97 -0.59
CA SER A 56 -4.88 10.02 -0.35
C SER A 56 -5.31 10.13 1.12
N TYR A 57 -4.93 9.16 1.96
CA TYR A 57 -5.36 9.08 3.37
C TYR A 57 -4.25 9.39 4.36
N ALA A 58 -2.98 9.28 3.99
CA ALA A 58 -1.88 9.53 4.91
C ALA A 58 -1.81 11.00 5.32
N GLN A 59 -2.27 11.30 6.54
CA GLN A 59 -2.28 12.66 7.09
C GLN A 59 -1.25 12.83 8.21
N THR A 60 -1.12 11.84 9.08
CA THR A 60 -0.18 11.86 10.20
C THR A 60 1.21 11.41 9.78
N ASP A 61 2.25 11.77 10.55
CA ASP A 61 3.63 11.37 10.24
C ASP A 61 3.82 9.85 10.31
N GLY A 62 3.16 9.16 11.24
CA GLY A 62 3.16 7.70 11.30
C GLY A 62 2.56 7.06 10.05
N GLN A 63 1.49 7.64 9.51
CA GLN A 63 0.89 7.17 8.27
C GLN A 63 1.80 7.43 7.07
N LYS A 64 2.47 8.59 7.00
CA LYS A 64 3.46 8.89 5.94
C LYS A 64 4.63 7.91 5.97
N VAL A 65 5.09 7.50 7.16
CA VAL A 65 6.12 6.46 7.31
C VAL A 65 5.64 5.13 6.75
N LEU A 66 4.43 4.68 7.12
CA LEU A 66 3.85 3.46 6.57
C LEU A 66 3.71 3.53 5.04
N LEU A 67 3.28 4.66 4.49
CA LEU A 67 3.19 4.88 3.04
C LEU A 67 4.56 4.73 2.36
N SER A 68 5.61 5.34 2.93
CA SER A 68 6.98 5.22 2.42
C SER A 68 7.44 3.76 2.39
N ASP A 69 7.19 3.01 3.46
CA ASP A 69 7.58 1.60 3.54
C ASP A 69 6.79 0.71 2.56
N ILE A 70 5.51 1.01 2.33
CA ILE A 70 4.71 0.34 1.29
C ILE A 70 5.34 0.59 -0.09
N ILE A 71 5.66 1.83 -0.44
CA ILE A 71 6.25 2.19 -1.73
C ILE A 71 7.59 1.48 -1.93
N LYS A 72 8.47 1.48 -0.92
CA LYS A 72 9.74 0.75 -0.96
C LYS A 72 9.55 -0.75 -1.21
N ASN A 73 8.54 -1.37 -0.59
CA ASN A 73 8.26 -2.80 -0.82
C ASN A 73 7.77 -3.07 -2.25
N VAL A 74 6.99 -2.16 -2.84
CA VAL A 74 6.61 -2.25 -4.26
C VAL A 74 7.84 -2.11 -5.14
N GLU A 75 8.70 -1.13 -4.88
CA GLU A 75 9.94 -0.89 -5.62
C GLU A 75 10.93 -2.05 -5.56
N LEU A 76 11.02 -2.77 -4.45
CA LEU A 76 11.89 -3.93 -4.31
C LEU A 76 11.38 -5.16 -5.08
N ARG A 77 10.06 -5.23 -5.29
CA ARG A 77 9.38 -6.41 -5.81
C ARG A 77 8.73 -6.19 -7.17
N TRP A 78 8.99 -5.05 -7.81
CA TRP A 78 8.36 -4.66 -9.09
C TRP A 78 8.57 -5.70 -10.22
N THR A 79 9.65 -6.48 -10.17
CA THR A 79 9.91 -7.55 -11.14
C THR A 79 8.86 -8.67 -11.07
N GLU A 80 8.26 -8.91 -9.89
CA GLU A 80 7.19 -9.91 -9.69
C GLU A 80 5.88 -9.54 -10.40
N ILE A 81 5.72 -8.30 -10.89
CA ILE A 81 4.49 -7.87 -11.60
C ILE A 81 4.46 -8.53 -12.98
N THR A 82 3.58 -9.49 -13.21
CA THR A 82 3.47 -10.15 -14.52
C THR A 82 2.31 -9.62 -15.35
N ASP A 83 1.33 -8.97 -14.74
CA ASP A 83 0.14 -8.49 -15.44
C ASP A 83 0.19 -6.98 -15.76
N ALA A 84 -0.08 -6.65 -17.02
CA ALA A 84 -0.09 -5.27 -17.52
C ALA A 84 -1.06 -4.37 -16.73
N LYS A 85 -2.19 -4.90 -16.25
CA LYS A 85 -3.18 -4.14 -15.47
C LYS A 85 -2.60 -3.60 -14.16
N THR A 86 -1.82 -4.40 -13.45
CA THR A 86 -1.13 -3.99 -12.22
C THR A 86 -0.03 -2.98 -12.52
N VAL A 87 0.73 -3.17 -13.62
CA VAL A 87 1.70 -2.16 -14.10
C VAL A 87 1.04 -0.81 -14.34
N THR A 88 -0.02 -0.75 -15.14
CA THR A 88 -0.74 0.51 -15.43
C THR A 88 -1.31 1.14 -14.16
N THR A 89 -1.85 0.33 -13.25
CA THR A 89 -2.39 0.82 -11.97
C THR A 89 -1.29 1.45 -11.12
N LEU A 90 -0.11 0.83 -11.07
CA LEU A 90 1.05 1.33 -10.34
C LEU A 90 1.61 2.60 -10.97
N MET A 91 1.74 2.66 -12.30
CA MET A 91 2.18 3.87 -13.00
C MET A 91 1.23 5.05 -12.70
N THR A 92 -0.08 4.82 -12.78
CA THR A 92 -1.07 5.88 -12.56
C THR A 92 -1.08 6.38 -11.11
N LYS A 93 -0.91 5.48 -10.15
CA LYS A 93 -1.11 5.79 -8.72
C LYS A 93 0.19 6.10 -7.98
N LEU A 94 1.28 5.44 -8.34
CA LEU A 94 2.59 5.56 -7.69
C LEU A 94 3.65 6.23 -8.56
N GLY A 95 3.43 6.38 -9.87
CA GLY A 95 4.34 7.13 -10.75
C GLY A 95 4.66 8.53 -10.21
N PRO A 96 3.67 9.32 -9.72
CA PRO A 96 3.94 10.62 -9.10
C PRO A 96 4.72 10.56 -7.78
N LEU A 97 4.75 9.40 -7.11
CA LEU A 97 5.36 9.21 -5.79
C LEU A 97 6.76 8.58 -5.87
N SER A 98 7.07 7.92 -6.99
CA SER A 98 8.38 7.33 -7.24
C SER A 98 8.72 7.36 -8.72
N SER A 99 9.58 8.30 -9.10
CA SER A 99 10.13 8.41 -10.45
C SER A 99 10.99 7.18 -10.81
N ALA A 100 11.68 6.60 -9.83
CA ALA A 100 12.47 5.39 -10.02
C ALA A 100 11.60 4.17 -10.34
N LEU A 101 10.45 4.03 -9.67
CA LEU A 101 9.48 2.99 -10.02
C LEU A 101 8.87 3.25 -11.39
N MET A 102 8.53 4.50 -11.71
CA MET A 102 7.93 4.87 -12.99
C MET A 102 8.83 4.45 -14.17
N GLY A 103 10.10 4.84 -14.18
CA GLY A 103 11.01 4.49 -15.27
C GLY A 103 11.15 2.97 -15.46
N ARG A 104 11.25 2.21 -14.37
CA ARG A 104 11.32 0.73 -14.43
C ARG A 104 10.04 0.09 -14.98
N LEU A 105 8.88 0.69 -14.70
CA LEU A 105 7.60 0.19 -15.20
C LEU A 105 7.41 0.55 -16.67
N GLU A 106 7.87 1.72 -17.11
CA GLU A 106 7.88 2.13 -18.52
C GLU A 106 8.74 1.20 -19.38
N ASP A 107 9.92 0.78 -18.88
CA ASP A 107 10.79 -0.18 -19.57
C ASP A 107 10.16 -1.58 -19.75
N LYS A 108 9.07 -1.88 -19.02
CA LYS A 108 8.41 -3.20 -19.01
C LYS A 108 7.22 -3.29 -19.97
N VAL A 109 6.73 -2.16 -20.49
CA VAL A 109 5.56 -2.06 -21.39
C VAL A 109 6.01 -2.05 -22.84
#